data_AF-A0A839VJY6-F1
#
_entry.id   AF-A0A839VJY6-F1
#
_cell.length_a   1.000
_cell.length_b   1.000
_cell.length_c   1.000
_cell.angle_alpha   90.00
_cell.angle_beta   90.00
_cell.angle_gamma   90.00
#
_symmetry.space_group_name_H-M   'P 1'
#
loop_
_entity.id
_entity.type
_entity.pdbx_description
1 polymer ?
#
loop_
_entity_poly.entity_id
_entity_poly.type
_entity_poly.pdbx_seq_one_letter_code
_entity_poly.pdbx_strand_id
1 'polypeptide(L)'
;MTHIDSNTSNAHDAAQHTQPDPTHQDFHWIEGMQQGSLYGNLLETTLDVSAGIHACLQLFYARQLEQEANEDADPEATAAPAIGVVHADQLMRLAIASAGLLRDEARRQVEALNEDEQMATAT
;
A
#
# COMPACT_ATOMS: atom_id res chain seq x y z
N MET A 1 23.21 -53.49 31.11
CA MET A 1 23.67 -52.69 32.27
C MET A 1 24.84 -51.86 31.75
N THR A 2 24.62 -50.54 31.58
CA THR A 2 25.61 -49.43 31.43
C THR A 2 26.73 -49.59 30.40
N HIS A 3 26.94 -48.72 29.40
CA HIS A 3 27.11 -47.26 29.47
C HIS A 3 27.01 -46.72 28.03
N ILE A 4 26.22 -45.67 27.79
CA ILE A 4 26.31 -44.84 26.57
C ILE A 4 26.83 -43.48 27.03
N ASP A 5 28.11 -43.24 26.79
CA ASP A 5 28.69 -41.90 26.92
C ASP A 5 29.04 -41.39 25.52
N SER A 6 28.08 -40.72 24.89
CA SER A 6 28.35 -39.83 23.76
C SER A 6 27.98 -38.43 24.19
N ASN A 7 28.90 -37.83 24.95
CA ASN A 7 28.87 -36.41 25.31
C ASN A 7 29.30 -35.59 24.09
N THR A 8 28.41 -35.42 23.11
CA THR A 8 28.55 -34.37 22.10
C THR A 8 28.01 -33.08 22.68
N SER A 9 28.93 -32.32 23.26
CA SER A 9 28.78 -30.91 23.61
C SER A 9 28.33 -30.14 22.37
N ASN A 10 27.03 -29.93 22.22
CA ASN A 10 26.49 -28.93 21.31
C ASN A 10 26.85 -27.57 21.90
N ALA A 11 28.07 -27.12 21.59
CA ALA A 11 28.43 -25.72 21.67
C ALA A 11 27.37 -24.96 20.88
N HIS A 12 26.47 -24.33 21.63
CA HIS A 12 25.60 -23.26 21.17
C HIS A 12 26.54 -22.12 20.78
N ASP A 13 27.13 -22.21 19.59
CA ASP A 13 27.56 -21.03 18.86
C ASP A 13 26.27 -20.28 18.52
N ALA A 14 25.84 -19.47 19.49
CA ALA A 14 24.96 -18.34 19.26
C ALA A 14 25.71 -17.38 18.34
N ALA A 15 25.80 -17.74 17.06
CA ALA A 15 26.11 -16.81 16.00
C ALA A 15 24.97 -15.79 16.03
N GLN A 16 25.20 -14.70 16.77
CA GLN A 16 24.44 -13.48 16.66
C GLN A 16 24.62 -13.03 15.21
N HIS A 17 23.69 -13.42 14.35
CA HIS A 17 23.50 -12.80 13.06
C HIS A 17 23.08 -11.36 13.33
N THR A 18 24.06 -10.47 13.46
CA THR A 18 23.85 -9.04 13.39
C THR A 18 23.33 -8.76 11.99
N GLN A 19 22.01 -8.71 11.82
CA GLN A 19 21.43 -8.23 10.58
C GLN A 19 21.94 -6.80 10.38
N PRO A 20 22.56 -6.49 9.24
CA PRO A 20 22.96 -5.13 8.95
C PRO A 20 21.72 -4.25 8.95
N ASP A 21 21.82 -3.08 9.59
CA ASP A 21 20.73 -2.11 9.59
C ASP A 21 20.33 -1.79 8.14
N PRO A 22 19.02 -1.69 7.85
CA PRO A 22 18.56 -1.33 6.52
C PRO A 22 19.20 0.00 6.11
N THR A 23 19.92 0.00 4.98
CA THR A 23 20.57 1.19 4.42
C THR A 23 19.58 2.13 3.73
N HIS A 24 18.31 1.73 3.60
CA HIS A 24 17.26 2.57 3.05
C HIS A 24 16.55 3.30 4.18
N GLN A 25 16.33 4.59 3.98
CA GLN A 25 15.35 5.35 4.75
C GLN A 25 13.97 5.03 4.21
N ASP A 26 12.95 5.11 5.08
CA ASP A 26 11.57 5.05 4.63
C ASP A 26 11.26 6.23 3.70
N PHE A 27 10.39 6.00 2.72
CA PHE A 27 9.96 7.04 1.80
C PHE A 27 9.01 7.99 2.53
N HIS A 28 9.36 9.27 2.56
CA HIS A 28 8.56 10.35 3.12
C HIS A 28 8.36 11.44 2.08
N TRP A 29 7.17 12.02 2.05
CA TRP A 29 6.83 13.16 1.20
C TRP A 29 6.96 14.49 1.94
N ILE A 30 6.87 14.48 3.27
CA ILE A 30 6.90 15.65 4.13
C ILE A 30 8.23 15.67 4.89
N GLU A 31 9.01 16.73 4.67
CA GLU A 31 10.28 16.95 5.34
C GLU A 31 10.13 17.85 6.58
N GLY A 32 11.02 17.67 7.56
CA GLY A 32 11.15 18.57 8.70
C GLY A 32 10.17 18.30 9.83
N MET A 33 9.75 19.35 10.55
CA MET A 33 9.02 19.21 11.83
C MET A 33 7.65 18.51 11.73
N GLN A 34 7.09 18.38 10.53
CA GLN A 34 5.81 17.70 10.31
C GLN A 34 5.98 16.21 9.98
N GLN A 35 7.20 15.78 9.68
CA GLN A 35 7.53 14.37 9.46
C GLN A 35 7.25 13.55 10.73
N GLY A 36 6.53 12.44 10.59
CA GLY A 36 6.14 11.59 11.71
C GLY A 36 5.01 12.15 12.59
N SER A 37 4.50 13.35 12.32
CA SER A 37 3.30 13.85 12.99
C SER A 37 2.06 13.07 12.51
N LEU A 38 1.03 12.97 13.36
CA LEU A 38 -0.20 12.25 13.00
C LEU A 38 -0.85 12.82 11.72
N TYR A 39 -0.89 14.15 11.60
CA TYR A 39 -1.40 14.83 10.41
C TYR A 39 -0.50 14.63 9.18
N GLY A 40 0.83 14.70 9.36
CA GLY A 40 1.79 14.43 8.31
C GLY A 40 1.65 13.01 7.75
N ASN A 41 1.62 12.00 8.63
CA ASN A 41 1.48 10.60 8.22
C ASN A 41 0.15 10.34 7.50
N LEU A 42 -0.94 10.99 7.92
CA LEU A 42 -2.23 10.91 7.24
C LEU A 42 -2.16 11.48 5.83
N LEU A 43 -1.51 12.63 5.65
CA LEU A 43 -1.31 13.25 4.33
C LEU A 43 -0.43 12.39 3.42
N GLU A 44 0.69 11.88 3.93
CA GLU A 44 1.58 10.99 3.17
C GLU A 44 0.82 9.74 2.70
N THR A 45 0.12 9.07 3.62
CA THR A 45 -0.71 7.90 3.30
C THR A 45 -1.79 8.23 2.27
N THR A 46 -2.44 9.39 2.41
CA THR A 46 -3.49 9.81 1.47
C THR A 46 -2.91 10.05 0.08
N LEU A 47 -1.74 10.66 -0.03
CA LEU A 47 -1.06 10.89 -1.30
C LEU A 47 -0.68 9.57 -1.97
N ASP A 48 -0.08 8.64 -1.22
CA ASP A 48 0.34 7.34 -1.74
C ASP A 48 -0.84 6.51 -2.25
N VAL A 49 -1.89 6.39 -1.43
CA VAL A 49 -3.07 5.62 -1.80
C VAL A 49 -3.79 6.29 -2.97
N SER A 50 -3.86 7.63 -3.02
CA SER A 50 -4.46 8.35 -4.14
C SER A 50 -3.67 8.16 -5.44
N ALA A 51 -2.34 8.19 -5.37
CA ALA A 51 -1.48 7.90 -6.53
C ALA A 51 -1.71 6.47 -7.04
N GLY A 52 -1.81 5.50 -6.13
CA GLY A 52 -2.12 4.10 -6.47
C GLY A 52 -3.49 3.95 -7.13
N ILE A 53 -4.54 4.58 -6.58
CA ILE A 53 -5.89 4.61 -7.17
C ILE A 53 -5.84 5.21 -8.58
N HIS A 54 -5.18 6.35 -8.73
CA HIS A 54 -5.07 7.04 -10.01
C HIS A 54 -4.38 6.15 -11.06
N ALA A 55 -3.26 5.50 -10.71
CA ALA A 55 -2.57 4.56 -11.61
C ALA A 55 -3.46 3.38 -12.02
N CYS A 56 -4.21 2.79 -11.08
CA CYS A 56 -5.16 1.69 -11.38
C CYS A 56 -6.23 2.14 -12.39
N LEU A 57 -6.78 3.35 -12.21
CA LEU A 57 -7.79 3.91 -13.11
C LEU A 57 -7.21 4.23 -14.50
N GLN A 58 -5.98 4.75 -14.58
CA GLN A 58 -5.31 4.99 -15.85
C GLN A 58 -5.09 3.69 -16.63
N LEU A 59 -4.64 2.62 -15.97
CA LEU A 59 -4.45 1.31 -16.61
C LEU A 59 -5.77 0.71 -17.09
N PHE A 60 -6.82 0.81 -16.27
CA PHE A 60 -8.15 0.35 -16.65
C PHE A 60 -8.69 1.12 -17.86
N TYR A 61 -8.56 2.44 -17.84
CA TYR A 61 -9.03 3.30 -18.92
C TYR A 61 -8.25 3.07 -20.22
N ALA A 62 -6.92 2.94 -20.16
CA ALA A 62 -6.10 2.61 -21.32
C ALA A 62 -6.54 1.30 -21.99
N ARG A 63 -6.83 0.27 -21.19
CA ARG A 63 -7.42 -0.98 -21.71
C ARG A 63 -8.75 -0.76 -22.41
N GLN A 64 -9.65 0.05 -21.85
CA GLN A 64 -10.94 0.33 -22.48
C GLN A 64 -10.76 1.00 -23.85
N LEU A 65 -9.87 1.99 -23.93
CA LEU A 65 -9.55 2.65 -25.21
C LEU A 65 -8.99 1.67 -26.25
N GLU A 66 -8.10 0.76 -25.85
CA GLU A 66 -7.57 -0.27 -26.74
C GLU A 66 -8.66 -1.24 -27.21
N GLN A 67 -9.58 -1.61 -26.32
CA GLN A 67 -10.71 -2.46 -26.68
C GLN A 67 -11.63 -1.77 -27.68
N GLU A 68 -12.01 -0.52 -27.42
CA GLU A 68 -12.85 0.28 -28.33
C GLU A 68 -12.16 0.44 -29.69
N ALA A 69 -10.86 0.73 -29.71
CA ALA A 69 -10.09 0.84 -30.96
C ALA A 69 -10.04 -0.48 -31.74
N ASN A 70 -9.97 -1.63 -31.06
CA ASN A 70 -9.97 -2.94 -31.70
C ASN A 70 -11.34 -3.33 -32.26
N GLU A 71 -12.43 -2.88 -31.64
CA GLU A 71 -13.80 -3.14 -32.13
C GLU A 71 -14.04 -2.48 -33.50
N ASP A 72 -13.38 -1.36 -33.76
CA ASP A 72 -13.43 -0.62 -35.03
C ASP A 72 -12.34 -1.02 -36.05
N ALA A 73 -11.39 -1.86 -35.66
CA ALA A 73 -10.24 -2.24 -36.49
C ALA A 73 -10.47 -3.51 -37.31
N ASP A 74 -9.80 -3.60 -38.47
CA ASP A 74 -9.67 -4.86 -39.19
C ASP A 74 -8.99 -5.91 -38.30
N PRO A 75 -9.31 -7.21 -38.42
CA PRO A 75 -8.74 -8.26 -37.56
C PRO A 75 -7.21 -8.28 -37.52
N GLU A 76 -6.55 -7.95 -38.64
CA GLU A 76 -5.09 -7.90 -38.77
C GLU A 76 -4.46 -6.63 -38.15
N ALA A 77 -5.28 -5.61 -37.86
CA ALA A 77 -4.86 -4.35 -37.27
C ALA A 77 -5.16 -4.25 -35.76
N THR A 78 -5.74 -5.30 -35.17
CA THR A 78 -6.00 -5.34 -33.72
C THR A 78 -4.72 -5.46 -32.89
N ALA A 79 -4.69 -4.78 -31.75
CA ALA A 79 -3.59 -4.83 -30.80
C ALA A 79 -4.00 -5.58 -29.52
N ALA A 80 -3.08 -6.35 -28.94
CA ALA A 80 -3.33 -6.96 -27.64
C ALA A 80 -3.40 -5.86 -26.56
N PRO A 81 -4.42 -5.87 -25.68
CA PRO A 81 -4.53 -4.85 -24.65
C PRO A 81 -3.40 -4.96 -23.62
N ALA A 82 -3.01 -3.81 -23.06
CA ALA A 82 -1.90 -3.69 -22.10
C ALA A 82 -2.11 -4.53 -20.82
N ILE A 83 -3.37 -4.76 -20.45
CA ILE A 83 -3.75 -5.63 -19.32
C ILE A 83 -4.93 -6.54 -19.67
N GLY A 84 -4.87 -7.78 -19.17
CA GLY A 84 -5.96 -8.75 -19.34
C GLY A 84 -7.22 -8.37 -18.54
N VAL A 85 -8.37 -8.90 -18.96
CA VAL A 85 -9.70 -8.60 -18.37
C VAL A 85 -9.74 -8.85 -16.86
N VAL A 86 -9.16 -9.97 -16.40
CA VAL A 86 -9.15 -10.35 -14.98
C VAL A 86 -8.34 -9.35 -14.15
N HIS A 87 -7.17 -8.94 -14.65
CA HIS A 87 -6.33 -7.95 -13.96
C HIS A 87 -6.98 -6.57 -13.94
N ALA A 88 -7.68 -6.18 -15.01
CA ALA A 88 -8.44 -4.93 -15.06
C ALA A 88 -9.56 -4.90 -14.00
N ASP A 89 -10.33 -5.97 -13.84
CA ASP A 89 -11.34 -6.09 -12.78
C ASP A 89 -10.71 -6.03 -11.38
N GLN A 90 -9.58 -6.72 -11.18
CA GLN A 90 -8.84 -6.68 -9.91
C GLN A 90 -8.35 -5.26 -9.58
N LEU A 91 -7.77 -4.54 -10.55
CA LEU A 91 -7.31 -3.16 -10.37
C LEU A 91 -8.47 -2.21 -10.06
N MET A 92 -9.61 -2.38 -10.74
CA MET A 92 -10.81 -1.59 -10.46
C MET A 92 -11.32 -1.84 -9.03
N ARG A 93 -11.40 -3.10 -8.60
CA ARG A 93 -11.81 -3.43 -7.23
C ARG A 93 -10.84 -2.90 -6.18
N LEU A 94 -9.53 -2.97 -6.46
CA LEU A 94 -8.50 -2.40 -5.60
C LEU A 94 -8.69 -0.88 -5.48
N ALA A 95 -8.87 -0.17 -6.59
CA ALA A 95 -9.12 1.27 -6.60
C ALA A 95 -10.36 1.65 -5.77
N ILE A 96 -11.47 0.92 -5.93
CA ILE A 96 -12.70 1.13 -5.16
C ILE A 96 -12.47 0.87 -3.66
N ALA A 97 -11.82 -0.24 -3.32
CA ALA A 97 -11.55 -0.60 -1.92
C ALA A 97 -10.65 0.45 -1.25
N SER A 98 -9.56 0.84 -1.92
CA SER A 98 -8.62 1.86 -1.44
C SER A 98 -9.30 3.22 -1.26
N ALA A 99 -10.15 3.65 -2.20
CA ALA A 99 -10.92 4.88 -2.07
C ALA A 99 -11.90 4.81 -0.88
N GLY A 100 -12.51 3.64 -0.65
CA GLY A 100 -13.36 3.38 0.50
C GLY A 100 -12.61 3.50 1.83
N LEU A 101 -11.41 2.91 1.91
CA LEU A 101 -10.54 3.01 3.09
C LEU A 101 -10.14 4.45 3.38
N LEU A 102 -9.74 5.23 2.36
CA LEU A 102 -9.42 6.65 2.53
C LEU A 102 -10.63 7.45 3.03
N ARG A 103 -11.81 7.22 2.46
CA ARG A 103 -13.04 7.89 2.90
C ARG A 103 -13.36 7.56 4.36
N ASP A 104 -13.29 6.29 4.72
CA ASP A 104 -13.62 5.84 6.07
C ASP A 104 -12.58 6.34 7.10
N GLU A 105 -11.30 6.41 6.73
CA GLU A 105 -10.27 7.05 7.55
C GLU A 105 -10.50 8.55 7.70
N ALA A 106 -10.74 9.27 6.61
CA ALA A 106 -11.04 10.70 6.66
C ALA A 106 -12.26 11.01 7.56
N ARG A 107 -13.30 10.17 7.50
CA ARG A 107 -14.47 10.30 8.39
C ARG A 107 -14.08 10.11 9.85
N ARG A 108 -13.30 9.07 10.18
CA ARG A 108 -12.83 8.84 11.56
C ARG A 108 -12.03 10.02 12.10
N GLN A 109 -11.18 10.62 11.26
CA GLN A 109 -10.38 11.79 11.65
C GLN A 109 -11.27 13.02 11.92
N VAL A 110 -12.29 13.26 11.10
CA VAL A 110 -13.26 14.33 11.34
C VAL A 110 -14.05 14.11 12.64
N GLU A 111 -14.48 12.87 12.90
CA GLU A 111 -15.17 12.52 14.14
C GLU A 111 -14.29 12.79 15.37
N ALA A 112 -13.03 12.35 15.35
CA ALA A 112 -12.07 12.60 16.44
C ALA A 112 -11.86 14.10 16.70
N LEU A 113 -11.68 14.91 15.66
CA LEU A 113 -11.51 16.36 15.81
C LEU A 113 -12.74 17.04 16.44
N ASN A 114 -13.94 16.59 16.07
CA ASN A 114 -15.19 17.13 16.64
C ASN A 114 -15.36 16.74 18.12
N GLU A 115 -14.92 15.55 18.52
CA GLU A 115 -14.93 15.10 19.91
C GLU A 115 -13.96 15.92 20.78
N ASP A 116 -12.76 16.19 20.27
CA ASP A 116 -11.76 17.01 20.95
C ASP A 116 -12.27 18.45 21.17
N GLU A 117 -12.94 19.04 20.18
CA GLU A 117 -13.54 20.38 20.30
C GLU A 117 -14.67 20.42 21.34
N GLN A 118 -15.50 19.38 21.39
CA GLN A 118 -16.56 19.25 22.39
C GLN A 118 -16.00 19.12 23.82
N MET A 119 -14.90 18.39 24.01
CA MET A 119 -14.24 18.30 25.32
C MET A 119 -13.54 19.61 25.71
N ALA A 120 -12.92 20.30 24.76
CA ALA A 120 -12.28 21.59 25.01
C ALA A 120 -13.28 22.70 25.39
N THR A 121 -14.49 22.67 24.83
CA THR A 121 -15.55 23.66 25.14
C THR A 121 -16.34 23.36 26.41
N ALA A 122 -16.21 22.15 26.97
CA ALA A 122 -16.86 21.73 28.20
C ALA A 122 -16.06 22.01 29.48
N THR A 123 -14.84 22.56 29.35
CA THR A 123 -13.89 22.85 30.46
C THR A 123 -13.81 24.35 30.73
#